data_AF-A0A1W4XBH1-F1
#
_entry.id   AF-A0A1W4XBH1-F1
#
_cell.length_a   1.000
_cell.length_b   1.000
_cell.length_c   1.000
_cell.angle_alpha   90.00
_cell.angle_beta   90.00
_cell.angle_gamma   90.00
#
_symmetry.space_group_name_H-M   'P 1'
#
loop_
_entity.id
_entity.type
_entity.pdbx_description
1 polymer ?
#
loop_
_entity_poly.entity_id
_entity_poly.type
_entity_poly.pdbx_seq_one_letter_code
_entity_poly.pdbx_strand_id
1 'polypeptide(L)'
;MKQDAKVFLILIFIRLLSVYIVKTWFVPDEYWQSLEVAHRLVFNYGYLTWEWTLGIRSYVYPLLIAILYKILQVLSVDFPTAIVMGPRILQAVLSAYSDLCLYRWTNRKNWALFLIVFSWFWFYCASRTLINTFETCLTTIALTLFPWDEKNRGNYHGEITKPNCSVPGNYKFVFLVGILCVVRPTAAIQWFPLCVYHLYLSKESAFFIIWKQYIPIGSLVLLLSIAIDSVLHGSFIITSFEFLKFNIIKDIATFYGVHPWYWYLSSGLPTLLGIQIFPFILAVVHILRNRYIYPKELILLACIVFTVGVYSILPHKEFRFILPLLPIMLYINSNYLSQWSRKKDNHLHVNVSTRFLTCEPNLKKSVTYIDETENFYKNPNKWLRDEYPPKGPLPSHIVAFDVLVPFIKDILSRYNLIYKIFHTHVPIEEKIGTYVMIYELINF
;
A
#
# COMPACT_ATOMS: atom_id res chain seq x y z
N MET A 1 6.68 15.20 -11.44
CA MET A 1 5.44 15.45 -12.22
C MET A 1 5.31 14.56 -13.45
N LYS A 2 6.29 14.50 -14.37
CA LYS A 2 6.18 13.65 -15.59
C LYS A 2 5.97 12.15 -15.32
N GLN A 3 6.62 11.60 -14.28
CA GLN A 3 6.46 10.19 -13.90
C GLN A 3 5.06 9.89 -13.35
N ASP A 4 4.57 10.71 -12.41
CA ASP A 4 3.22 10.58 -11.84
C ASP A 4 2.14 10.63 -12.94
N ALA A 5 2.30 11.49 -13.95
CA ALA A 5 1.36 11.58 -15.07
C ALA A 5 1.33 10.28 -15.91
N LYS A 6 2.50 9.71 -16.23
CA LYS A 6 2.59 8.42 -16.95
C LYS A 6 1.94 7.29 -16.17
N VAL A 7 2.23 7.21 -14.87
CA VAL A 7 1.64 6.20 -13.97
C VAL A 7 0.13 6.37 -13.89
N PHE A 8 -0.36 7.60 -13.78
CA PHE A 8 -1.80 7.87 -13.73
C PHE A 8 -2.53 7.44 -15.01
N LEU A 9 -1.95 7.71 -16.19
CA LEU A 9 -2.53 7.24 -17.47
C LEU A 9 -2.60 5.72 -17.54
N ILE A 10 -1.58 5.01 -17.05
CA ILE A 10 -1.58 3.53 -16.98
C ILE A 10 -2.68 3.05 -16.03
N LEU A 11 -2.81 3.66 -14.85
CA LEU A 11 -3.86 3.30 -13.88
C LEU A 11 -5.26 3.57 -14.43
N ILE A 12 -5.49 4.71 -15.10
CA ILE A 12 -6.76 4.99 -15.78
C ILE A 12 -7.06 3.91 -16.81
N PHE A 13 -6.09 3.57 -17.67
CA PHE A 13 -6.28 2.55 -18.69
C PHE A 13 -6.70 1.21 -18.07
N ILE A 14 -6.01 0.77 -17.02
CA ILE A 14 -6.31 -0.49 -16.31
C ILE A 14 -7.69 -0.46 -15.65
N ARG A 15 -8.09 0.67 -15.04
CA ARG A 15 -9.41 0.79 -14.37
C ARG A 15 -10.55 0.93 -15.36
N LEU A 16 -10.35 1.60 -16.50
CA LEU A 16 -11.33 1.61 -17.58
C LEU A 16 -11.47 0.22 -18.21
N LEU A 17 -10.36 -0.50 -18.38
CA LEU A 17 -10.40 -1.89 -18.85
C LEU A 17 -11.25 -2.77 -17.93
N SER A 18 -11.18 -2.59 -16.61
CA SER A 18 -12.01 -3.35 -15.68
C SER A 18 -13.51 -3.06 -15.80
N VAL A 19 -13.91 -1.86 -16.28
CA VAL A 19 -15.32 -1.57 -16.58
C VAL A 19 -15.87 -2.51 -17.66
N TYR A 20 -15.07 -2.78 -18.70
CA TYR A 20 -15.48 -3.61 -19.85
C TYR A 20 -15.32 -5.12 -19.60
N ILE A 21 -14.28 -5.51 -18.86
CA ILE A 21 -14.01 -6.93 -18.55
C ILE A 21 -14.98 -7.45 -17.49
N VAL A 22 -15.26 -6.67 -16.45
CA VAL A 22 -16.13 -7.10 -15.35
C VAL A 22 -17.59 -6.91 -15.75
N LYS A 23 -18.21 -7.97 -16.27
CA LYS A 23 -19.63 -7.98 -16.72
C LYS A 23 -20.61 -8.59 -15.71
N THR A 24 -20.11 -9.21 -14.65
CA THR A 24 -20.94 -9.84 -13.61
C THR A 24 -21.46 -8.82 -12.61
N TRP A 25 -22.44 -9.19 -11.78
CA TRP A 25 -22.87 -8.42 -10.62
C TRP A 25 -22.19 -8.94 -9.33
N PHE A 26 -22.05 -8.12 -8.30
CA PHE A 26 -21.50 -8.55 -7.00
C PHE A 26 -22.56 -8.63 -5.89
N VAL A 27 -23.26 -7.52 -5.65
CA VAL A 27 -24.28 -7.40 -4.59
C VAL A 27 -25.42 -6.51 -5.10
N PRO A 28 -26.69 -6.70 -4.70
CA PRO A 28 -27.80 -5.89 -5.23
C PRO A 28 -27.64 -4.40 -4.93
N ASP A 29 -26.92 -4.07 -3.85
CA ASP A 29 -26.57 -2.70 -3.47
C ASP A 29 -25.83 -1.91 -4.56
N GLU A 30 -25.16 -2.58 -5.50
CA GLU A 30 -24.48 -1.92 -6.62
C GLU A 30 -25.47 -1.12 -7.50
N TYR A 31 -26.73 -1.56 -7.56
CA TYR A 31 -27.77 -0.95 -8.37
C TYR A 31 -28.79 -0.22 -7.50
N TRP A 32 -29.38 -0.92 -6.52
CA TRP A 32 -30.54 -0.44 -5.77
C TRP A 32 -30.21 0.66 -4.75
N GLN A 33 -28.94 0.81 -4.37
CA GLN A 33 -28.54 1.74 -3.31
C GLN A 33 -27.72 2.92 -3.82
N SER A 34 -27.41 2.95 -5.11
CA SER A 34 -26.63 4.03 -5.73
C SER A 34 -27.25 4.46 -7.05
N LEU A 35 -27.27 3.57 -8.05
CA LEU A 35 -27.72 3.89 -9.41
C LEU A 35 -29.22 4.20 -9.47
N GLU A 36 -30.06 3.35 -8.89
CA GLU A 36 -31.52 3.52 -8.92
C GLU A 36 -31.97 4.78 -8.19
N VAL A 37 -31.34 5.06 -7.05
CA VAL A 37 -31.58 6.26 -6.23
C VAL A 37 -31.22 7.52 -7.03
N ALA A 38 -30.02 7.55 -7.62
CA ALA A 38 -29.56 8.64 -8.46
C ALA A 38 -30.43 8.82 -9.71
N HIS A 39 -30.87 7.72 -10.31
CA HIS A 39 -31.75 7.71 -11.46
C HIS A 39 -33.10 8.34 -11.12
N ARG A 40 -33.73 7.94 -10.00
CA ARG A 40 -34.99 8.52 -9.54
C ARG A 40 -34.89 10.02 -9.25
N LEU A 41 -33.77 10.48 -8.69
CA LEU A 41 -33.54 11.90 -8.43
C LEU A 41 -33.53 12.77 -9.70
N VAL A 42 -33.13 12.22 -10.85
CA VAL A 42 -32.98 12.97 -12.11
C VAL A 42 -34.17 12.78 -13.05
N PHE A 43 -34.67 11.55 -13.16
CA PHE A 43 -35.71 11.18 -14.12
C PHE A 43 -37.10 11.09 -13.49
N ASN A 44 -37.23 11.28 -12.18
CA ASN A 44 -38.49 11.23 -11.42
C ASN A 44 -39.22 9.87 -11.47
N TYR A 45 -38.55 8.78 -11.84
CA TYR A 45 -39.07 7.42 -11.76
C TYR A 45 -37.99 6.43 -11.29
N GLY A 46 -38.43 5.33 -10.68
CA GLY A 46 -37.56 4.31 -10.10
C GLY A 46 -37.97 3.91 -8.68
N TYR A 47 -37.35 2.87 -8.15
CA TYR A 47 -37.67 2.29 -6.85
C TYR A 47 -36.74 2.78 -5.74
N LEU A 48 -37.31 3.23 -4.62
CA LEU A 48 -36.55 3.48 -3.39
C LEU A 48 -36.78 2.33 -2.44
N THR A 49 -35.70 1.71 -2.00
CA THR A 49 -35.77 0.64 -0.99
C THR A 49 -36.18 1.20 0.37
N TRP A 50 -36.54 0.30 1.27
CA TRP A 50 -36.98 0.64 2.62
C TRP A 50 -35.93 1.45 3.42
N GLU A 51 -34.63 1.30 3.12
CA GLU A 51 -33.59 2.09 3.78
C GLU A 51 -33.70 3.60 3.47
N TRP A 52 -34.12 3.93 2.25
CA TRP A 52 -34.36 5.31 1.84
C TRP A 52 -35.68 5.82 2.39
N THR A 53 -36.72 4.99 2.47
CA THR A 53 -37.98 5.45 3.09
C THR A 53 -37.82 5.76 4.58
N LEU A 54 -36.90 5.09 5.26
CA LEU A 54 -36.57 5.34 6.67
C LEU A 54 -35.45 6.36 6.89
N GLY A 55 -34.81 6.86 5.83
CA GLY A 55 -33.74 7.85 5.93
C GLY A 55 -32.47 7.36 6.63
N ILE A 56 -32.11 6.08 6.48
CA ILE A 56 -30.92 5.50 7.12
C ILE A 56 -29.67 5.51 6.22
N ARG A 57 -29.76 6.05 5.00
CA ARG A 57 -28.64 6.19 4.04
C ARG A 57 -28.52 7.62 3.54
N SER A 58 -27.29 8.13 3.43
CA SER A 58 -27.07 9.51 3.00
C SER A 58 -27.05 9.62 1.48
N TYR A 59 -27.60 10.70 0.94
CA TYR A 59 -27.62 10.97 -0.49
C TYR A 59 -26.28 11.46 -1.04
N VAL A 60 -25.26 11.71 -0.20
CA VAL A 60 -23.97 12.28 -0.64
C VAL A 60 -23.33 11.50 -1.79
N TYR A 61 -23.33 10.15 -1.74
CA TYR A 61 -22.78 9.33 -2.82
C TYR A 61 -23.71 9.22 -4.04
N PRO A 62 -25.02 8.89 -3.90
CA PRO A 62 -25.94 8.92 -5.04
C PRO A 62 -26.01 10.26 -5.75
N LEU A 63 -25.86 11.39 -5.03
CA LEU A 63 -25.88 12.72 -5.61
C LEU A 63 -24.75 12.94 -6.63
N LEU A 64 -23.57 12.36 -6.38
CA LEU A 64 -22.44 12.41 -7.33
C LEU A 64 -22.79 11.68 -8.65
N ILE A 65 -23.54 10.59 -8.57
CA ILE A 65 -24.06 9.86 -9.75
C ILE A 65 -25.22 10.63 -10.39
N ALA A 66 -26.09 11.24 -9.59
CA ALA A 66 -27.22 12.03 -10.06
C ALA A 66 -26.75 13.26 -10.85
N ILE A 67 -25.68 13.94 -10.41
CA ILE A 67 -25.06 15.03 -11.17
C ILE A 67 -24.60 14.54 -12.55
N LEU A 68 -23.96 13.37 -12.63
CA LEU A 68 -23.57 12.78 -13.91
C LEU A 68 -24.79 12.51 -14.80
N TYR A 69 -25.84 11.88 -14.26
CA TYR A 69 -27.08 11.64 -15.02
C TYR A 69 -27.74 12.94 -15.47
N LYS A 70 -27.71 13.99 -14.64
CA LYS A 70 -28.25 15.30 -15.01
C LYS A 70 -27.48 15.92 -16.17
N ILE A 71 -26.16 15.80 -16.18
CA ILE A 71 -25.32 16.24 -17.30
C ILE A 71 -25.69 15.45 -18.58
N LEU A 72 -25.83 14.13 -18.49
CA LEU A 72 -26.22 13.30 -19.63
C LEU A 72 -27.61 13.67 -20.17
N GLN A 73 -28.58 13.92 -19.29
CA GLN A 73 -29.93 14.36 -19.64
C GLN A 73 -29.92 15.73 -20.32
N VAL A 74 -29.17 16.71 -19.79
CA VAL A 74 -29.10 18.07 -20.36
C VAL A 74 -28.43 18.07 -21.74
N LEU A 75 -27.47 17.17 -21.97
CA LEU A 75 -26.82 16.99 -23.26
C LEU A 75 -27.61 16.09 -24.23
N SER A 76 -28.74 15.52 -23.80
CA SER A 76 -29.53 14.55 -24.57
C SER A 76 -28.73 13.32 -25.01
N VAL A 77 -27.80 12.85 -24.17
CA VAL A 77 -26.93 11.67 -24.39
C VAL A 77 -27.24 10.58 -23.36
N ASP A 78 -28.45 10.56 -22.83
CA ASP A 78 -28.97 9.67 -21.79
C ASP A 78 -29.46 8.31 -22.33
N PHE A 79 -28.76 7.76 -23.33
CA PHE A 79 -29.06 6.42 -23.83
C PHE A 79 -28.69 5.33 -22.79
N PRO A 80 -29.31 4.13 -22.84
CA PRO A 80 -29.18 3.12 -21.79
C PRO A 80 -27.73 2.72 -21.48
N THR A 81 -26.88 2.61 -22.50
CA THR A 81 -25.46 2.27 -22.29
C THR A 81 -24.67 3.40 -21.62
N ALA A 82 -25.01 4.67 -21.84
CA ALA A 82 -24.39 5.80 -21.14
C ALA A 82 -24.80 5.83 -19.65
N ILE A 83 -26.07 5.59 -19.35
CA ILE A 83 -26.58 5.53 -17.98
C ILE A 83 -25.92 4.37 -17.21
N VAL A 84 -25.75 3.20 -17.84
CA VAL A 84 -25.11 2.04 -17.19
C VAL A 84 -23.60 2.21 -17.05
N MET A 85 -22.91 2.69 -18.10
CA MET A 85 -21.44 2.73 -18.13
C MET A 85 -20.87 3.99 -17.47
N GLY A 86 -21.56 5.12 -17.56
CA GLY A 86 -21.09 6.41 -17.05
C GLY A 86 -20.68 6.38 -15.58
N PRO A 87 -21.54 5.91 -14.66
CA PRO A 87 -21.22 5.81 -13.24
C PRO A 87 -20.04 4.87 -12.96
N ARG A 88 -19.92 3.78 -13.73
CA ARG A 88 -18.78 2.84 -13.61
C ARG A 88 -17.48 3.47 -14.08
N ILE A 89 -17.52 4.26 -15.16
CA ILE A 89 -16.38 5.04 -15.65
C ILE A 89 -15.97 6.09 -14.61
N LEU A 90 -16.94 6.82 -14.05
CA LEU A 90 -16.70 7.80 -12.99
C LEU A 90 -16.03 7.16 -11.76
N GLN A 91 -16.55 6.02 -11.31
CA GLN A 91 -15.96 5.26 -10.21
C GLN A 91 -14.57 4.72 -10.55
N ALA A 92 -14.34 4.24 -11.78
CA ALA A 92 -13.04 3.75 -12.23
C ALA A 92 -11.99 4.88 -12.27
N VAL A 93 -12.35 6.09 -12.69
CA VAL A 93 -11.47 7.26 -12.67
C VAL A 93 -11.12 7.66 -11.24
N LEU A 94 -12.10 7.65 -10.32
CA LEU A 94 -11.85 7.89 -8.90
C LEU A 94 -10.91 6.84 -8.30
N SER A 95 -11.13 5.56 -8.61
CA SER A 95 -10.26 4.46 -8.20
C SER A 95 -8.85 4.61 -8.76
N ALA A 96 -8.68 5.00 -10.03
CA ALA A 96 -7.36 5.26 -10.61
C ALA A 96 -6.62 6.42 -9.91
N TYR A 97 -7.35 7.46 -9.49
CA TYR A 97 -6.78 8.55 -8.70
C TYR A 97 -6.39 8.10 -7.28
N SER A 98 -7.24 7.32 -6.64
CA SER A 98 -6.92 6.66 -5.36
C SER A 98 -5.66 5.81 -5.45
N ASP A 99 -5.51 5.02 -6.51
CA ASP A 99 -4.33 4.20 -6.74
C ASP A 99 -3.04 5.02 -6.90
N LEU A 100 -3.14 6.16 -7.60
CA LEU A 100 -2.03 7.11 -7.71
C LEU A 100 -1.66 7.69 -6.33
N CYS A 101 -2.65 7.97 -5.49
CA CYS A 101 -2.43 8.40 -4.11
C CYS A 101 -1.72 7.33 -3.27
N LEU A 102 -2.06 6.03 -3.42
CA LEU A 102 -1.31 4.94 -2.78
C LEU A 102 0.14 4.89 -3.28
N TYR A 103 0.35 5.01 -4.59
CA TYR A 103 1.69 5.04 -5.18
C TYR A 103 2.53 6.19 -4.61
N ARG A 104 1.94 7.38 -4.43
CA ARG A 104 2.60 8.50 -3.76
C ARG A 104 2.90 8.21 -2.29
N TRP A 105 1.92 7.68 -1.56
CA TRP A 105 2.06 7.36 -0.13
C TRP A 105 3.16 6.34 0.14
N THR A 106 3.34 5.36 -0.75
CA THR A 106 4.42 4.36 -0.67
C THR A 106 5.79 4.88 -1.10
N ASN A 107 5.96 6.19 -1.29
CA ASN A 107 7.18 6.80 -1.82
C ASN A 107 7.56 6.29 -3.22
N ARG A 108 6.56 6.16 -4.11
CA ARG A 108 6.73 5.81 -5.52
C ARG A 108 7.42 4.46 -5.75
N LYS A 109 7.12 3.47 -4.92
CA LYS A 109 7.67 2.12 -5.05
C LYS A 109 7.00 1.33 -6.17
N ASN A 110 7.79 0.71 -7.04
CA ASN A 110 7.29 -0.16 -8.11
C ASN A 110 6.45 -1.33 -7.58
N TRP A 111 6.82 -1.89 -6.42
CA TRP A 111 6.05 -2.93 -5.75
C TRP A 111 4.64 -2.49 -5.36
N ALA A 112 4.43 -1.21 -5.02
CA ALA A 112 3.08 -0.69 -4.75
C ALA A 112 2.20 -0.74 -6.00
N LEU A 113 2.74 -0.34 -7.16
CA LEU A 113 2.04 -0.39 -8.44
C LEU A 113 1.71 -1.83 -8.84
N PHE A 114 2.69 -2.73 -8.70
CA PHE A 114 2.48 -4.14 -8.98
C PHE A 114 1.35 -4.72 -8.12
N LEU A 115 1.41 -4.52 -6.80
CA LEU A 115 0.41 -5.07 -5.89
C LEU A 115 -1.00 -4.52 -6.13
N ILE A 116 -1.16 -3.21 -6.40
CA ILE A 116 -2.50 -2.64 -6.61
C ILE A 116 -3.10 -2.97 -7.98
N VAL A 117 -2.27 -3.12 -9.01
CA VAL A 117 -2.73 -3.54 -10.34
C VAL A 117 -3.14 -5.00 -10.34
N PHE A 118 -2.35 -5.87 -9.69
CA PHE A 118 -2.58 -7.31 -9.62
C PHE A 118 -3.41 -7.74 -8.38
N SER A 119 -4.01 -6.80 -7.65
CA SER A 119 -5.00 -7.14 -6.62
C SER A 119 -6.30 -7.55 -7.31
N TRP A 120 -6.61 -8.85 -7.28
CA TRP A 120 -7.76 -9.40 -7.99
C TRP A 120 -9.08 -8.81 -7.46
N PHE A 121 -9.23 -8.69 -6.14
CA PHE A 121 -10.45 -8.18 -5.52
C PHE A 121 -10.61 -6.69 -5.78
N TRP A 122 -9.52 -5.92 -5.76
CA TRP A 122 -9.58 -4.51 -6.15
C TRP A 122 -9.91 -4.35 -7.63
N PHE A 123 -9.30 -5.14 -8.53
CA PHE A 123 -9.63 -5.11 -9.95
C PHE A 123 -11.12 -5.41 -10.19
N TYR A 124 -11.69 -6.34 -9.41
CA TYR A 124 -13.09 -6.71 -9.45
C TYR A 124 -14.04 -5.63 -8.89
N CYS A 125 -13.68 -4.93 -7.81
CA CYS A 125 -14.54 -3.93 -7.14
C CYS A 125 -14.33 -2.49 -7.63
N ALA A 126 -13.16 -2.13 -8.15
CA ALA A 126 -12.76 -0.74 -8.40
C ALA A 126 -13.60 0.00 -9.44
N SER A 127 -14.27 -0.71 -10.36
CA SER A 127 -15.19 -0.13 -11.36
C SER A 127 -16.67 -0.23 -10.97
N ARG A 128 -17.00 -0.87 -9.84
CA ARG A 128 -18.37 -1.08 -9.37
C ARG A 128 -18.83 0.07 -8.50
N THR A 129 -20.07 0.52 -8.69
CA THR A 129 -20.70 1.66 -8.01
C THR A 129 -21.17 1.32 -6.59
N LEU A 130 -20.25 0.75 -5.81
CA LEU A 130 -20.46 0.38 -4.43
C LEU A 130 -19.93 1.47 -3.51
N ILE A 131 -20.71 1.73 -2.46
CA ILE A 131 -20.30 2.68 -1.41
C ILE A 131 -18.98 2.29 -0.75
N ASN A 132 -18.70 0.99 -0.62
CA ASN A 132 -17.44 0.50 -0.06
C ASN A 132 -16.24 0.76 -0.98
N THR A 133 -16.44 0.75 -2.31
CA THR A 133 -15.39 1.14 -3.27
C THR A 133 -15.11 2.63 -3.13
N PHE A 134 -16.15 3.46 -3.04
CA PHE A 134 -16.03 4.89 -2.79
C PHE A 134 -15.32 5.20 -1.45
N GLU A 135 -15.72 4.51 -0.38
CA GLU A 135 -15.09 4.58 0.95
C GLU A 135 -13.61 4.22 0.89
N THR A 136 -13.25 3.16 0.17
CA THR A 136 -11.86 2.73 -0.01
C THR A 136 -11.03 3.75 -0.78
N CYS A 137 -11.61 4.37 -1.82
CA CYS A 137 -10.95 5.43 -2.58
C CYS A 137 -10.64 6.64 -1.70
N LEU A 138 -11.66 7.16 -0.99
CA LEU A 138 -11.50 8.31 -0.11
C LEU A 138 -10.57 8.00 1.07
N THR A 139 -10.63 6.79 1.62
CA THR A 139 -9.73 6.34 2.67
C THR A 139 -8.28 6.33 2.20
N THR A 140 -8.01 5.85 0.99
CA THR A 140 -6.66 5.87 0.40
C THR A 140 -6.16 7.30 0.21
N ILE A 141 -7.00 8.20 -0.32
CA ILE A 141 -6.64 9.61 -0.51
C ILE A 141 -6.37 10.28 0.86
N ALA A 142 -7.21 10.02 1.86
CA ALA A 142 -7.05 10.54 3.21
C ALA A 142 -5.78 10.01 3.88
N LEU A 143 -5.43 8.74 3.69
CA LEU A 143 -4.17 8.16 4.16
C LEU A 143 -2.95 8.81 3.50
N THR A 144 -3.03 9.21 2.22
CA THR A 144 -1.94 9.96 1.56
C THR A 144 -1.79 11.38 2.12
N LEU A 145 -2.90 12.03 2.48
CA LEU A 145 -2.89 13.37 3.08
C LEU A 145 -2.57 13.36 4.57
N PHE A 146 -2.66 12.20 5.22
CA PHE A 146 -2.40 12.04 6.65
C PHE A 146 -0.96 12.48 6.98
N PRO A 147 -0.75 13.26 8.05
CA PRO A 147 0.55 13.79 8.44
C PRO A 147 1.49 12.71 9.01
N TRP A 148 2.06 11.87 8.13
CA TRP A 148 3.06 10.88 8.52
C TRP A 148 4.38 11.54 8.93
N ASP A 149 5.00 11.05 10.00
CA ASP A 149 6.31 11.53 10.46
C ASP A 149 7.43 11.02 9.54
N GLU A 150 7.69 11.73 8.44
CA GLU A 150 8.72 11.35 7.47
C GLU A 150 10.11 11.95 7.77
N LYS A 151 10.23 12.87 8.74
CA LYS A 151 11.48 13.63 8.97
C LYS A 151 12.54 12.90 9.79
N ASN A 152 12.24 11.78 10.44
CA ASN A 152 13.17 11.14 11.40
C ASN A 152 13.97 9.93 10.87
N ARG A 153 14.00 9.67 9.55
CA ARG A 153 14.81 8.55 8.99
C ARG A 153 16.33 8.80 8.94
N GLY A 154 16.82 9.97 9.39
CA GLY A 154 18.23 10.36 9.25
C GLY A 154 19.15 10.14 10.46
N ASN A 155 18.64 10.03 11.70
CA ASN A 155 19.50 10.07 12.89
C ASN A 155 19.45 8.75 13.67
N TYR A 156 20.10 7.71 13.15
CA TYR A 156 20.44 6.51 13.93
C TYR A 156 21.76 6.76 14.68
N HIS A 157 21.72 7.62 15.69
CA HIS A 157 22.72 7.66 16.77
C HIS A 157 21.99 7.88 18.11
N GLY A 158 21.81 6.78 18.85
CA GLY A 158 22.18 6.70 20.26
C GLY A 158 21.48 7.55 21.32
N GLU A 159 20.46 8.34 21.03
CA GLU A 159 19.72 9.07 22.09
C GLU A 159 18.22 8.84 22.01
N ILE A 160 17.65 8.31 23.11
CA ILE A 160 16.21 8.26 23.37
C ILE A 160 15.76 9.69 23.72
N THR A 161 15.76 10.57 22.73
CA THR A 161 15.08 11.86 22.82
C THR A 161 13.66 11.68 22.30
N LYS A 162 12.67 12.27 23.00
CA LYS A 162 11.29 12.34 22.51
C LYS A 162 11.34 12.81 21.05
N PRO A 163 10.64 12.13 20.12
CA PRO A 163 10.78 12.45 18.72
C PRO A 163 10.26 13.88 18.53
N ASN A 164 11.15 14.79 18.13
CA ASN A 164 10.84 16.18 17.85
C ASN A 164 10.11 16.27 16.50
N CYS A 165 8.95 15.62 16.40
CA CYS A 165 8.09 15.63 15.21
C CYS A 165 7.39 16.98 15.11
N SER A 166 7.96 17.91 14.33
CA SER A 166 7.25 19.09 13.87
C SER A 166 6.48 18.74 12.59
N VAL A 167 5.33 18.07 12.75
CA VAL A 167 4.42 17.89 11.61
C VAL A 167 3.57 19.15 11.49
N PRO A 168 3.64 19.90 10.37
CA PRO A 168 2.72 21.00 10.11
C PRO A 168 1.28 20.45 10.10
N GLY A 169 0.34 21.17 10.72
CA GLY A 169 -1.06 20.76 10.84
C GLY A 169 -1.78 20.71 9.49
N ASN A 170 -1.58 19.63 8.71
CA ASN A 170 -2.38 19.37 7.52
C ASN A 170 -3.69 18.69 7.94
N TYR A 171 -4.72 19.48 8.20
CA TYR A 171 -6.04 18.99 8.61
C TYR A 171 -6.95 18.61 7.43
N LYS A 172 -6.44 18.63 6.19
CA LYS A 172 -7.24 18.29 4.99
C LYS A 172 -7.77 16.85 5.01
N PHE A 173 -7.05 15.93 5.65
CA PHE A 173 -7.54 14.55 5.78
C PHE A 173 -8.80 14.48 6.67
N VAL A 174 -8.93 15.36 7.68
CA VAL A 174 -10.09 15.39 8.59
C VAL A 174 -11.39 15.67 7.83
N PHE A 175 -11.34 16.52 6.81
CA PHE A 175 -12.49 16.78 5.95
C PHE A 175 -12.94 15.52 5.18
N LEU A 176 -11.99 14.77 4.61
CA LEU A 176 -12.29 13.51 3.93
C LEU A 176 -12.82 12.45 4.91
N VAL A 177 -12.23 12.37 6.11
CA VAL A 177 -12.72 11.49 7.18
C VAL A 177 -14.13 11.88 7.62
N GLY A 178 -14.44 13.18 7.70
CA GLY A 178 -15.80 13.66 7.95
C GLY A 178 -16.80 13.17 6.89
N ILE A 179 -16.44 13.28 5.60
CA ILE A 179 -17.29 12.79 4.50
C ILE A 179 -17.47 11.27 4.62
N LEU A 180 -16.40 10.53 4.91
CA LEU A 180 -16.45 9.08 5.11
C LEU A 180 -17.41 8.69 6.23
N CYS A 181 -17.33 9.34 7.39
CA CYS A 181 -18.19 9.06 8.54
C CYS A 181 -19.66 9.42 8.29
N VAL A 182 -19.93 10.46 7.51
CA VAL A 182 -21.29 10.83 7.12
C VAL A 182 -21.89 9.79 6.16
N VAL A 183 -21.15 9.48 5.09
CA VAL A 183 -21.58 8.54 4.06
C VAL A 183 -21.73 7.13 4.65
N ARG A 184 -20.83 6.77 5.57
CA ARG A 184 -20.82 5.48 6.23
C ARG A 184 -20.31 5.63 7.67
N PRO A 185 -21.20 5.66 8.68
CA PRO A 185 -20.82 5.82 10.09
C PRO A 185 -19.79 4.78 10.59
N THR A 186 -19.75 3.60 9.98
CA THR A 186 -18.77 2.55 10.31
C THR A 186 -17.33 2.93 10.00
N ALA A 187 -17.08 3.88 9.08
CA ALA A 187 -15.73 4.36 8.76
C ALA A 187 -15.00 4.97 9.98
N ALA A 188 -15.77 5.46 10.97
CA ALA A 188 -15.23 5.94 12.24
C ALA A 188 -14.43 4.86 12.98
N ILE A 189 -14.82 3.58 12.86
CA ILE A 189 -14.12 2.46 13.50
C ILE A 189 -12.70 2.34 12.96
N GLN A 190 -12.54 2.38 11.63
CA GLN A 190 -11.22 2.30 11.02
C GLN A 190 -10.35 3.52 11.34
N TRP A 191 -10.93 4.71 11.29
CA TRP A 191 -10.17 5.96 11.48
C TRP A 191 -9.86 6.27 12.95
N PHE A 192 -10.58 5.68 13.90
CA PHE A 192 -10.38 5.94 15.33
C PHE A 192 -8.92 5.72 15.80
N PRO A 193 -8.26 4.57 15.57
CA PRO A 193 -6.86 4.39 15.96
C PRO A 193 -5.90 5.40 15.32
N LEU A 194 -6.14 5.79 14.06
CA LEU A 194 -5.30 6.74 13.32
C LEU A 194 -5.47 8.17 13.84
N CYS A 195 -6.69 8.57 14.18
CA CYS A 195 -6.99 9.86 14.79
C CYS A 195 -6.40 9.96 16.20
N VAL A 196 -6.51 8.90 17.01
CA VAL A 196 -5.86 8.84 18.34
C VAL A 196 -4.33 8.94 18.19
N TYR A 197 -3.76 8.22 17.22
CA TYR A 197 -2.33 8.31 16.92
C TYR A 197 -1.90 9.73 16.50
N HIS A 198 -2.69 10.39 15.66
CA HIS A 198 -2.45 11.78 15.27
C HIS A 198 -2.43 12.73 16.48
N LEU A 199 -3.42 12.61 17.37
CA LEU A 199 -3.52 13.42 18.59
C LEU A 199 -2.40 13.13 19.59
N TYR A 200 -1.88 11.90 19.61
CA TYR A 200 -0.75 11.53 20.45
C TYR A 200 0.59 12.10 19.94
N LEU A 201 0.77 12.13 18.62
CA LEU A 201 2.00 12.65 18.01
C LEU A 201 2.05 14.18 17.92
N SER A 202 0.90 14.85 17.93
CA SER A 202 0.85 16.29 17.79
C SER A 202 1.46 17.01 18.99
N LYS A 203 2.25 18.06 18.73
CA LYS A 203 2.82 18.92 19.79
C LYS A 203 1.77 19.76 20.51
N GLU A 204 0.71 20.13 19.79
CA GLU A 204 -0.42 20.88 20.37
C GLU A 204 -1.23 19.96 21.29
N SER A 205 -1.91 20.54 22.28
CA SER A 205 -2.77 19.76 23.16
C SER A 205 -3.90 19.10 22.35
N ALA A 206 -4.17 17.83 22.61
CA ALA A 206 -5.23 17.09 21.93
C ALA A 206 -6.58 17.84 22.01
N PHE A 207 -6.85 18.47 23.16
CA PHE A 207 -8.01 19.33 23.35
C PHE A 207 -8.08 20.47 22.32
N PHE A 208 -6.98 21.18 22.10
CA PHE A 208 -6.95 22.29 21.15
C PHE A 208 -7.22 21.83 19.71
N ILE A 209 -6.61 20.72 19.29
CA ILE A 209 -6.81 20.15 17.95
C ILE A 209 -8.26 19.70 17.77
N ILE A 210 -8.82 19.03 18.77
CA ILE A 210 -10.20 18.55 18.73
C ILE A 210 -11.16 19.73 18.56
N TRP A 211 -11.03 20.76 19.40
CA TRP A 211 -11.95 21.90 19.40
C TRP A 211 -11.76 22.86 18.25
N LYS A 212 -10.53 23.11 17.79
CA LYS A 212 -10.28 24.06 16.70
C LYS A 212 -10.31 23.44 15.30
N GLN A 213 -10.06 22.14 15.17
CA GLN A 213 -9.91 21.51 13.86
C GLN A 213 -10.95 20.41 13.66
N TYR A 214 -11.00 19.41 14.53
CA TYR A 214 -11.86 18.23 14.29
C TYR A 214 -13.35 18.57 14.40
N ILE A 215 -13.76 19.26 15.46
CA ILE A 215 -15.16 19.62 15.69
C ILE A 215 -15.67 20.58 14.59
N PRO A 216 -15.00 21.69 14.25
CA PRO A 216 -15.50 22.61 13.22
C PRO A 216 -15.57 21.99 11.82
N ILE A 217 -14.56 21.20 11.43
CA ILE A 217 -14.56 20.52 10.13
C ILE A 217 -15.63 19.42 10.10
N GLY A 218 -15.72 18.62 11.17
CA GLY A 218 -16.71 17.56 11.28
C GLY A 218 -18.15 18.09 11.33
N SER A 219 -18.39 19.17 12.09
CA SER A 219 -19.71 19.80 12.18
C SER A 219 -20.13 20.43 10.86
N LEU A 220 -19.20 21.08 10.14
CA LEU A 220 -19.47 21.61 8.80
C LEU A 220 -19.93 20.50 7.85
N VAL A 221 -19.20 19.38 7.79
CA VAL A 221 -19.55 18.26 6.91
C VAL A 221 -20.88 17.61 7.32
N LEU A 222 -21.11 17.44 8.62
CA LEU A 222 -22.37 16.90 9.15
C LEU A 222 -23.56 17.80 8.82
N LEU A 223 -23.44 19.12 9.04
CA LEU A 223 -24.50 20.10 8.73
C LEU A 223 -24.82 20.11 7.23
N LEU A 224 -23.80 20.06 6.37
CA LEU A 224 -23.99 19.96 4.92
C LEU A 224 -24.74 18.68 4.55
N SER A 225 -24.40 17.54 5.17
CA SER A 225 -25.13 16.29 4.93
C SER A 225 -26.58 16.36 5.40
N ILE A 226 -26.83 16.89 6.61
CA ILE A 226 -28.18 17.04 7.14
C ILE A 226 -29.01 17.93 6.21
N ALA A 227 -28.42 19.02 5.71
CA ALA A 227 -29.10 19.90 4.76
C ALA A 227 -29.45 19.17 3.46
N ILE A 228 -28.49 18.46 2.86
CA ILE A 228 -28.71 17.69 1.62
C ILE A 228 -29.78 16.62 1.84
N ASP A 229 -29.62 15.79 2.88
CA ASP A 229 -30.50 14.66 3.15
C ASP A 229 -31.91 15.14 3.51
N SER A 230 -32.03 16.20 4.31
CA SER A 230 -33.35 16.74 4.70
C SER A 230 -34.10 17.36 3.52
N VAL A 231 -33.40 18.04 2.61
CA VAL A 231 -34.00 18.59 1.39
C VAL A 231 -34.47 17.47 0.47
N LEU A 232 -33.66 16.44 0.27
CA LEU A 232 -33.99 15.33 -0.63
C LEU A 232 -35.05 14.39 -0.05
N HIS A 233 -35.13 14.23 1.27
CA HIS A 233 -36.22 13.51 1.93
C HIS A 233 -37.50 14.34 2.08
N GLY A 234 -37.43 15.67 2.00
CA GLY A 234 -38.57 16.56 2.26
C GLY A 234 -38.95 16.68 3.73
N SER A 235 -38.13 16.18 4.65
CA SER A 235 -38.33 16.28 6.10
C SER A 235 -36.97 16.38 6.80
N PHE A 236 -36.94 16.98 7.99
CA PHE A 236 -35.71 17.11 8.77
C PHE A 236 -35.24 15.72 9.24
N ILE A 237 -34.10 15.25 8.73
CA ILE A 237 -33.53 13.94 9.06
C ILE A 237 -32.03 14.08 9.31
N ILE A 238 -31.58 13.41 10.38
CA ILE A 238 -30.16 13.20 10.66
C ILE A 238 -29.85 11.75 10.35
N THR A 239 -29.41 11.50 9.11
CA THR A 239 -29.23 10.15 8.56
C THR A 239 -28.31 9.27 9.39
N SER A 240 -27.15 9.79 9.82
CA SER A 240 -26.21 9.04 10.65
C SER A 240 -26.81 8.63 12.00
N PHE A 241 -27.71 9.44 12.56
CA PHE A 241 -28.40 9.13 13.81
C PHE A 241 -29.49 8.08 13.59
N GLU A 242 -30.31 8.21 12.54
CA GLU A 242 -31.31 7.20 12.21
C GLU A 242 -30.65 5.85 11.86
N PHE A 243 -29.50 5.85 11.18
CA PHE A 243 -28.70 4.65 10.96
C PHE A 243 -28.30 3.98 12.28
N LEU A 244 -27.76 4.73 13.24
CA LEU A 244 -27.35 4.18 14.54
C LEU A 244 -28.55 3.66 15.33
N LYS A 245 -29.60 4.47 15.45
CA LYS A 245 -30.85 4.13 16.11
C LYS A 245 -31.44 2.84 15.54
N PHE A 246 -31.48 2.71 14.22
CA PHE A 246 -32.07 1.57 13.56
C PHE A 246 -31.24 0.28 13.71
N ASN A 247 -29.91 0.36 13.57
CA ASN A 247 -29.03 -0.78 13.76
C ASN A 247 -28.95 -1.27 15.21
N ILE A 248 -29.01 -0.35 16.19
CA ILE A 248 -28.97 -0.71 17.62
C ILE A 248 -30.31 -1.25 18.10
N ILE A 249 -31.44 -0.67 17.67
CA ILE A 249 -32.77 -1.00 18.22
C ILE A 249 -33.40 -2.21 17.53
N LYS A 250 -33.19 -2.40 16.22
CA LYS A 250 -33.96 -3.39 15.43
C LYS A 250 -33.19 -4.64 15.02
N ASP A 251 -31.87 -4.70 15.25
CA ASP A 251 -30.97 -5.85 15.00
C ASP A 251 -31.23 -6.63 13.68
N ILE A 252 -31.53 -5.89 12.61
CA ILE A 252 -31.89 -6.46 11.30
C ILE A 252 -30.72 -7.19 10.63
N ALA A 253 -29.49 -6.97 11.10
CA ALA A 253 -28.30 -7.66 10.62
C ALA A 253 -28.43 -9.20 10.69
N THR A 254 -29.17 -9.72 11.67
CA THR A 254 -29.40 -11.17 11.83
C THR A 254 -30.17 -11.80 10.67
N PHE A 255 -30.98 -11.03 9.93
CA PHE A 255 -31.77 -11.53 8.80
C PHE A 255 -30.92 -11.88 7.57
N TYR A 256 -29.73 -11.28 7.43
CA TYR A 256 -28.87 -11.43 6.26
C TYR A 256 -27.83 -12.56 6.39
N GLY A 257 -28.05 -13.47 7.34
CA GLY A 257 -27.15 -14.60 7.60
C GLY A 257 -26.01 -14.23 8.56
N VAL A 258 -25.58 -15.25 9.31
CA VAL A 258 -24.60 -15.11 10.39
C VAL A 258 -23.35 -15.93 10.05
N HIS A 259 -22.18 -15.34 10.32
CA HIS A 259 -20.90 -16.00 10.17
C HIS A 259 -20.13 -16.04 11.51
N PRO A 260 -19.31 -17.08 11.75
CA PRO A 260 -18.47 -17.17 12.93
C PRO A 260 -17.56 -15.95 13.12
N TRP A 261 -17.14 -15.68 14.36
CA TRP A 261 -16.30 -14.52 14.67
C TRP A 261 -14.97 -14.52 13.88
N TYR A 262 -14.38 -15.69 13.63
CA TYR A 262 -13.10 -15.82 12.90
C TYR A 262 -13.23 -15.68 11.37
N TRP A 263 -14.43 -15.50 10.83
CA TRP A 263 -14.68 -15.53 9.37
C TRP A 263 -13.84 -14.51 8.59
N TYR A 264 -13.62 -13.30 9.15
CA TYR A 264 -12.77 -12.32 8.51
C TYR A 264 -11.30 -12.76 8.44
N LEU A 265 -10.82 -13.52 9.42
CA LEU A 265 -9.46 -14.05 9.42
C LEU A 265 -9.32 -15.25 8.47
N SER A 266 -10.30 -16.16 8.45
CA SER A 266 -10.25 -17.39 7.65
C SER A 266 -10.62 -17.18 6.17
N SER A 267 -11.56 -16.29 5.88
CA SER A 267 -12.16 -16.14 4.55
C SER A 267 -12.07 -14.70 4.05
N GLY A 268 -12.29 -13.71 4.92
CA GLY A 268 -12.27 -12.29 4.58
C GLY A 268 -10.93 -11.81 4.03
N LEU A 269 -9.88 -11.84 4.85
CA LEU A 269 -8.53 -11.38 4.50
C LEU A 269 -7.89 -12.21 3.37
N PRO A 270 -8.00 -13.55 3.35
CA PRO A 270 -7.48 -14.35 2.23
C PRO A 270 -8.16 -14.02 0.90
N THR A 271 -9.48 -13.81 0.89
CA THR A 271 -10.21 -13.36 -0.31
C THR A 271 -9.73 -11.96 -0.72
N LEU A 272 -9.67 -11.02 0.22
CA LEU A 272 -9.30 -9.63 -0.09
C LEU A 272 -7.89 -9.48 -0.67
N LEU A 273 -6.90 -10.20 -0.13
CA LEU A 273 -5.50 -10.14 -0.57
C LEU A 273 -5.15 -11.16 -1.66
N GLY A 274 -5.91 -12.24 -1.80
CA GLY A 274 -5.57 -13.35 -2.69
C GLY A 274 -4.17 -13.87 -2.42
N ILE A 275 -3.36 -14.04 -3.47
CA ILE A 275 -1.96 -14.49 -3.38
C ILE A 275 -1.09 -13.54 -2.55
N GLN A 276 -1.48 -12.27 -2.43
CA GLN A 276 -0.71 -11.26 -1.68
C GLN A 276 -0.80 -11.47 -0.15
N ILE A 277 -1.60 -12.44 0.32
CA ILE A 277 -1.67 -12.81 1.73
C ILE A 277 -0.35 -13.38 2.25
N PHE A 278 0.40 -14.12 1.42
CA PHE A 278 1.67 -14.74 1.83
C PHE A 278 2.75 -13.70 2.19
N PRO A 279 3.10 -12.74 1.31
CA PRO A 279 4.04 -11.69 1.68
C PRO A 279 3.49 -10.81 2.81
N PHE A 280 2.17 -10.69 2.97
CA PHE A 280 1.56 -9.94 4.07
C PHE A 280 1.80 -10.58 5.43
N ILE A 281 1.58 -11.89 5.56
CA ILE A 281 1.86 -12.61 6.80
C ILE A 281 3.35 -12.50 7.16
N LEU A 282 4.24 -12.66 6.18
CA LEU A 282 5.68 -12.49 6.39
C LEU A 282 6.05 -11.06 6.82
N ALA A 283 5.42 -10.05 6.21
CA ALA A 283 5.60 -8.66 6.59
C ALA A 283 5.15 -8.41 8.03
N VAL A 284 3.99 -8.95 8.44
CA VAL A 284 3.46 -8.85 9.80
C VAL A 284 4.46 -9.45 10.80
N VAL A 285 4.93 -10.68 10.58
CA VAL A 285 5.92 -11.32 11.46
C VAL A 285 7.21 -10.49 11.55
N HIS A 286 7.70 -9.97 10.43
CA HIS A 286 8.89 -9.13 10.38
C HIS A 286 8.73 -7.81 11.15
N ILE A 287 7.57 -7.15 11.03
CA ILE A 287 7.25 -5.91 11.75
C ILE A 287 7.15 -6.18 13.26
N LEU A 288 6.46 -7.25 13.66
CA LEU A 288 6.29 -7.60 15.08
C LEU A 288 7.62 -7.94 15.76
N ARG A 289 8.53 -8.63 15.05
CA ARG A 289 9.89 -8.91 15.55
C ARG A 289 10.73 -7.64 15.66
N ASN A 290 10.53 -6.68 14.76
CA ASN A 290 11.33 -5.46 14.63
C ASN A 290 10.53 -4.18 14.94
N ARG A 291 9.71 -4.21 16.00
CA ARG A 291 8.74 -3.14 16.34
C ARG A 291 9.33 -1.73 16.43
N TYR A 292 10.58 -1.62 16.91
CA TYR A 292 11.26 -0.33 17.07
C TYR A 292 11.68 0.31 15.74
N ILE A 293 11.91 -0.51 14.70
CA ILE A 293 12.35 -0.05 13.38
C ILE A 293 11.16 0.41 12.53
N TYR A 294 9.96 -0.16 12.76
CA TYR A 294 8.77 0.05 11.94
C TYR A 294 7.56 0.58 12.74
N PRO A 295 7.68 1.73 13.43
CA PRO A 295 6.58 2.27 14.25
C PRO A 295 5.35 2.66 13.42
N LYS A 296 5.55 3.15 12.18
CA LYS A 296 4.46 3.51 11.27
C LYS A 296 3.67 2.28 10.82
N GLU A 297 4.35 1.22 10.42
CA GLU A 297 3.70 -0.03 10.02
C GLU A 297 3.00 -0.71 11.21
N LEU A 298 3.52 -0.53 12.42
CA LEU A 298 2.90 -1.05 13.64
C LEU A 298 1.55 -0.39 13.93
N ILE A 299 1.42 0.94 13.83
CA ILE A 299 0.12 1.60 14.02
C ILE A 299 -0.88 1.23 12.91
N LEU A 300 -0.38 1.06 11.68
CA LEU A 300 -1.20 0.58 10.56
C LEU A 300 -1.71 -0.84 10.79
N LEU A 301 -0.86 -1.74 11.32
CA LEU A 301 -1.27 -3.09 11.72
C LEU A 301 -2.27 -3.06 12.87
N ALA A 302 -2.06 -2.20 13.87
CA ALA A 302 -3.01 -2.01 14.96
C ALA A 302 -4.38 -1.53 14.47
N CYS A 303 -4.42 -0.64 13.47
CA CYS A 303 -5.66 -0.22 12.81
C CYS A 303 -6.38 -1.40 12.12
N ILE A 304 -5.65 -2.26 11.42
CA ILE A 304 -6.22 -3.48 10.79
C ILE A 304 -6.79 -4.40 11.87
N VAL A 305 -6.01 -4.72 12.91
CA VAL A 305 -6.43 -5.62 14.00
C VAL A 305 -7.64 -5.07 14.74
N PHE A 306 -7.64 -3.77 15.06
CA PHE A 306 -8.78 -3.10 15.71
C PHE A 306 -10.04 -3.21 14.87
N THR A 307 -9.98 -2.84 13.58
CA THR A 307 -11.14 -2.83 12.70
C THR A 307 -11.69 -4.23 12.48
N VAL A 308 -10.81 -5.21 12.20
CA VAL A 308 -11.20 -6.62 12.03
C VAL A 308 -11.77 -7.17 13.34
N GLY A 309 -11.20 -6.83 14.49
CA GLY A 309 -11.70 -7.23 15.80
C GLY A 309 -13.12 -6.75 16.07
N VAL A 310 -13.37 -5.44 15.85
CA VAL A 310 -14.71 -4.85 16.02
C VAL A 310 -15.72 -5.49 15.06
N TYR A 311 -15.38 -5.64 13.77
CA TYR A 311 -16.29 -6.27 12.81
C TYR A 311 -16.50 -7.76 13.04
N SER A 312 -15.56 -8.45 13.70
CA SER A 312 -15.69 -9.89 14.02
C SER A 312 -16.78 -10.16 15.06
N ILE A 313 -17.08 -9.17 15.92
CA ILE A 313 -18.16 -9.24 16.92
C ILE A 313 -19.53 -9.21 16.23
N LEU A 314 -19.65 -8.53 15.08
CA LEU A 314 -20.92 -8.40 14.38
C LEU A 314 -21.35 -9.75 13.76
N PRO A 315 -22.59 -10.21 13.95
CA PRO A 315 -23.07 -11.49 13.41
C PRO A 315 -22.96 -11.57 11.88
N HIS A 316 -23.40 -10.51 11.20
CA HIS A 316 -23.40 -10.41 9.75
C HIS A 316 -22.05 -9.89 9.23
N LYS A 317 -21.53 -10.54 8.19
CA LYS A 317 -20.20 -10.29 7.65
C LYS A 317 -20.21 -10.35 6.13
N GLU A 318 -19.46 -9.45 5.50
CA GLU A 318 -19.34 -9.40 4.04
C GLU A 318 -17.92 -8.97 3.64
N PHE A 319 -17.42 -9.48 2.50
CA PHE A 319 -16.07 -9.17 2.02
C PHE A 319 -15.85 -7.67 1.79
N ARG A 320 -16.88 -6.94 1.33
CA ARG A 320 -16.78 -5.51 1.02
C ARG A 320 -16.65 -4.62 2.26
N PHE A 321 -17.05 -5.08 3.45
CA PHE A 321 -16.97 -4.27 4.67
C PHE A 321 -15.52 -4.01 5.11
N ILE A 322 -14.60 -4.93 4.81
CA ILE A 322 -13.17 -4.80 5.11
C ILE A 322 -12.36 -4.24 3.92
N LEU A 323 -12.98 -3.97 2.77
CA LEU A 323 -12.33 -3.40 1.58
C LEU A 323 -11.56 -2.10 1.89
N PRO A 324 -12.06 -1.17 2.75
CA PRO A 324 -11.31 0.04 3.13
C PRO A 324 -9.97 -0.20 3.84
N LEU A 325 -9.71 -1.41 4.33
CA LEU A 325 -8.42 -1.79 4.93
C LEU A 325 -7.37 -2.19 3.88
N LEU A 326 -7.80 -2.49 2.65
CA LEU A 326 -6.91 -2.90 1.56
C LEU A 326 -5.72 -1.95 1.33
N PRO A 327 -5.87 -0.61 1.21
CA PRO A 327 -4.73 0.28 0.99
C PRO A 327 -3.66 0.17 2.08
N ILE A 328 -4.07 -0.07 3.34
CA ILE A 328 -3.13 -0.26 4.46
C ILE A 328 -2.35 -1.56 4.29
N MET A 329 -3.04 -2.65 3.93
CA MET A 329 -2.38 -3.94 3.68
C MET A 329 -1.41 -3.89 2.49
N LEU A 330 -1.81 -3.23 1.40
CA LEU A 330 -0.96 -3.03 0.22
C LEU A 330 0.28 -2.17 0.54
N TYR A 331 0.13 -1.16 1.40
CA TYR A 331 1.24 -0.34 1.88
C TYR A 331 2.28 -1.19 2.63
N ILE A 332 1.82 -2.01 3.59
CA ILE A 332 2.68 -2.92 4.37
C ILE A 332 3.40 -3.90 3.45
N ASN A 333 2.66 -4.54 2.53
CA ASN A 333 3.22 -5.47 1.54
C ASN A 333 4.28 -4.81 0.66
N SER A 334 3.98 -3.63 0.11
CA SER A 334 4.92 -2.88 -0.73
C SER A 334 6.21 -2.55 0.01
N ASN A 335 6.10 -2.12 1.28
CA ASN A 335 7.27 -1.81 2.09
C ASN A 335 8.14 -3.03 2.35
N TYR A 336 7.55 -4.17 2.66
CA TYR A 336 8.26 -5.42 2.87
C TYR A 336 8.96 -5.93 1.60
N LEU A 337 8.22 -6.07 0.50
CA LEU A 337 8.77 -6.58 -0.77
C LEU A 337 9.84 -5.66 -1.37
N SER A 338 9.72 -4.34 -1.16
CA SER A 338 10.73 -3.39 -1.62
C SER A 338 12.10 -3.61 -0.99
N GLN A 339 12.18 -4.18 0.22
CA GLN A 339 13.46 -4.49 0.87
C GLN A 339 14.16 -5.67 0.19
N TRP A 340 13.40 -6.66 -0.28
CA TRP A 340 13.94 -7.82 -0.98
C TRP A 340 14.52 -7.44 -2.34
N SER A 341 13.88 -6.50 -3.02
CA SER A 341 14.33 -6.02 -4.34
C SER A 341 15.50 -5.04 -4.29
N ARG A 342 15.79 -4.41 -3.15
CA ARG A 342 16.90 -3.43 -2.99
C ARG A 342 18.27 -4.08 -2.80
N LYS A 343 18.34 -5.41 -2.73
CA LYS A 343 19.57 -6.15 -2.42
C LYS A 343 20.52 -6.32 -3.62
N LYS A 344 20.49 -5.40 -4.59
CA LYS A 344 21.25 -5.53 -5.86
C LYS A 344 21.86 -4.23 -6.40
N ASP A 345 22.21 -3.30 -5.52
CA ASP A 345 23.19 -2.26 -5.85
C ASP A 345 24.50 -2.60 -5.12
N ASN A 346 25.62 -2.61 -5.86
CA ASN A 346 26.95 -3.06 -5.42
C ASN A 346 27.26 -2.75 -3.95
N HIS A 347 27.65 -3.78 -3.20
CA HIS A 347 27.88 -3.78 -1.74
C HIS A 347 29.03 -2.88 -1.23
N LEU A 348 29.56 -1.98 -2.04
CA LEU A 348 30.57 -0.99 -1.64
C LEU A 348 29.98 0.41 -1.82
N HIS A 349 29.36 0.94 -0.77
CA HIS A 349 28.87 2.33 -0.71
C HIS A 349 29.97 3.35 -0.38
N VAL A 350 31.24 2.94 -0.44
CA VAL A 350 32.42 3.76 -0.19
C VAL A 350 33.24 3.81 -1.46
N ASN A 351 33.79 4.98 -1.79
CA ASN A 351 34.68 5.14 -2.94
C ASN A 351 36.01 4.41 -2.67
N VAL A 352 36.08 3.15 -3.05
CA VAL A 352 37.26 2.29 -2.89
C VAL A 352 37.69 1.81 -4.28
N SER A 353 38.95 2.00 -4.62
CA SER A 353 39.54 1.41 -5.83
C SER A 353 39.55 -0.11 -5.68
N THR A 354 38.76 -0.80 -6.50
CA THR A 354 38.69 -2.26 -6.49
C THR A 354 39.02 -2.81 -7.86
N ARG A 355 39.77 -3.91 -7.87
CA ARG A 355 39.99 -4.74 -9.06
C ARG A 355 39.36 -6.10 -8.80
N PHE A 356 38.48 -6.53 -9.69
CA PHE A 356 37.84 -7.84 -9.66
C PHE A 356 38.06 -8.52 -11.02
N LEU A 357 38.01 -9.84 -11.03
CA LEU A 357 38.11 -10.61 -12.28
C LEU A 357 36.88 -10.33 -13.13
N THR A 358 37.09 -9.92 -14.37
CA THR A 358 36.00 -9.65 -15.30
C THR A 358 35.58 -10.93 -16.03
N CYS A 359 34.29 -11.03 -16.33
CA CYS A 359 33.73 -12.05 -17.22
C CYS A 359 33.13 -11.34 -18.43
N GLU A 360 33.95 -10.61 -19.19
CA GLU A 360 33.45 -9.96 -20.39
C GLU A 360 33.06 -11.02 -21.43
N PRO A 361 31.97 -10.85 -22.18
CA PRO A 361 31.64 -11.77 -23.27
C PRO A 361 32.59 -11.56 -24.46
N ASN A 362 32.69 -12.55 -25.35
CA ASN A 362 33.52 -12.48 -26.57
C ASN A 362 32.97 -11.48 -27.61
N LEU A 363 33.07 -10.19 -27.33
CA LEU A 363 32.55 -9.10 -28.17
C LEU A 363 33.20 -9.05 -29.56
N LYS A 364 34.42 -9.59 -29.69
CA LYS A 364 35.20 -9.60 -30.94
C LYS A 364 35.08 -10.91 -31.74
N LYS A 365 34.25 -11.86 -31.29
CA LYS A 365 34.03 -13.18 -31.94
C LYS A 365 35.33 -13.93 -32.28
N SER A 366 36.34 -13.83 -31.42
CA SER A 366 37.59 -14.58 -31.60
C SER A 366 37.36 -16.07 -31.31
N VAL A 367 37.92 -16.96 -32.13
CA VAL A 367 37.75 -18.41 -32.01
C VAL A 367 38.47 -18.98 -30.78
N THR A 368 39.49 -18.27 -30.28
CA THR A 368 40.31 -18.67 -29.12
C THR A 368 40.04 -17.81 -27.88
N TYR A 369 38.84 -17.23 -27.77
CA TYR A 369 38.51 -16.38 -26.63
C TYR A 369 38.35 -17.19 -25.34
N ILE A 370 39.07 -16.76 -24.31
CA ILE A 370 38.93 -17.21 -22.93
C ILE A 370 38.80 -15.93 -22.11
N ASP A 371 37.77 -15.83 -21.28
CA ASP A 371 37.60 -14.64 -20.44
C ASP A 371 38.66 -14.59 -19.31
N GLU A 372 38.86 -13.41 -18.72
CA GLU A 372 39.89 -13.20 -17.68
C GLU A 372 39.69 -14.14 -16.49
N THR A 373 38.43 -14.42 -16.14
CA THR A 373 38.07 -15.29 -15.02
C THR A 373 38.43 -16.75 -15.31
N GLU A 374 38.10 -17.28 -16.48
CA GLU A 374 38.50 -18.61 -16.91
C GLU A 374 40.03 -18.76 -17.01
N ASN A 375 40.73 -17.73 -17.50
CA ASN A 375 42.19 -17.74 -17.54
C ASN A 375 42.80 -17.77 -16.12
N PHE A 376 42.23 -17.02 -15.19
CA PHE A 376 42.62 -17.05 -13.78
C PHE A 376 42.42 -18.44 -13.16
N TYR A 377 41.23 -19.04 -13.29
CA TYR A 377 40.94 -20.34 -12.67
C TYR A 377 41.72 -21.51 -13.28
N LYS A 378 42.23 -21.40 -14.53
CA LYS A 378 43.13 -22.40 -15.11
C LYS A 378 44.46 -22.50 -14.38
N ASN A 379 45.03 -21.37 -13.95
CA ASN A 379 46.26 -21.35 -13.15
C ASN A 379 46.36 -20.06 -12.31
N PRO A 380 45.75 -20.03 -11.11
CA PRO A 380 45.67 -18.82 -10.29
C PRO A 380 47.03 -18.23 -9.92
N ASN A 381 48.00 -19.08 -9.56
CA ASN A 381 49.36 -18.63 -9.18
C ASN A 381 50.14 -18.05 -10.36
N LYS A 382 49.93 -18.55 -11.58
CA LYS A 382 50.59 -17.98 -12.77
C LYS A 382 49.99 -16.61 -13.07
N TRP A 383 48.66 -16.53 -13.13
CA TRP A 383 47.95 -15.28 -13.39
C TRP A 383 48.31 -14.20 -12.37
N LEU A 384 48.34 -14.53 -11.07
CA LEU A 384 48.71 -13.59 -10.01
C LEU A 384 50.16 -13.09 -10.12
N ARG A 385 51.10 -13.91 -10.60
CA ARG A 385 52.49 -13.49 -10.80
C ARG A 385 52.66 -12.59 -12.01
N ASP A 386 51.88 -12.83 -13.05
CA ASP A 386 51.87 -12.02 -14.27
C ASP A 386 51.27 -10.63 -13.96
N GLU A 387 50.19 -10.56 -13.16
CA GLU A 387 49.49 -9.32 -12.82
C GLU A 387 50.09 -8.56 -11.62
N TYR A 388 50.59 -9.28 -10.62
CA TYR A 388 51.19 -8.72 -9.40
C TYR A 388 52.61 -9.27 -9.20
N PRO A 389 53.58 -8.79 -9.99
CA PRO A 389 54.95 -9.28 -9.92
C PRO A 389 55.58 -9.01 -8.55
N PRO A 390 56.60 -9.80 -8.12
CA PRO A 390 57.13 -9.75 -6.75
C PRO A 390 57.66 -8.39 -6.28
N LYS A 391 58.05 -7.51 -7.22
CA LYS A 391 58.56 -6.15 -6.98
C LYS A 391 57.59 -5.04 -7.43
N GLY A 392 56.35 -5.40 -7.79
CA GLY A 392 55.32 -4.47 -8.24
C GLY A 392 54.41 -3.98 -7.12
N PRO A 393 53.47 -3.07 -7.42
CA PRO A 393 52.46 -2.63 -6.46
C PRO A 393 51.51 -3.78 -6.12
N LEU A 394 51.38 -4.06 -4.81
CA LEU A 394 50.47 -5.07 -4.29
C LEU A 394 49.16 -4.42 -3.80
N PRO A 395 48.00 -5.10 -3.93
CA PRO A 395 46.76 -4.60 -3.36
C PRO A 395 46.84 -4.55 -1.83
N SER A 396 46.17 -3.58 -1.20
CA SER A 396 46.13 -3.51 0.27
C SER A 396 45.35 -4.66 0.89
N HIS A 397 44.30 -5.11 0.20
CA HIS A 397 43.43 -6.19 0.64
C HIS A 397 43.17 -7.20 -0.49
N ILE A 398 43.11 -8.48 -0.13
CA ILE A 398 42.67 -9.56 -1.01
C ILE A 398 41.40 -10.17 -0.44
N VAL A 399 40.34 -10.21 -1.25
CA VAL A 399 39.06 -10.84 -0.90
C VAL A 399 38.87 -12.05 -1.80
N ALA A 400 38.75 -13.24 -1.20
CA ALA A 400 38.62 -14.49 -1.93
C ALA A 400 37.72 -15.48 -1.18
N PHE A 401 37.10 -16.42 -1.90
CA PHE A 401 36.44 -17.57 -1.27
C PHE A 401 37.46 -18.53 -0.66
N ASP A 402 37.07 -19.20 0.42
CA ASP A 402 37.91 -20.20 1.10
C ASP A 402 38.37 -21.34 0.18
N VAL A 403 37.57 -21.74 -0.80
CA VAL A 403 37.91 -22.74 -1.81
C VAL A 403 39.12 -22.35 -2.67
N LEU A 404 39.35 -21.05 -2.88
CA LEU A 404 40.44 -20.54 -3.71
C LEU A 404 41.77 -20.45 -2.95
N VAL A 405 41.73 -20.35 -1.62
CA VAL A 405 42.91 -20.15 -0.75
C VAL A 405 44.04 -21.14 -1.00
N PRO A 406 43.81 -22.46 -1.18
CA PRO A 406 44.88 -23.42 -1.46
C PRO A 406 45.68 -23.11 -2.74
N PHE A 407 45.02 -22.49 -3.73
CA PHE A 407 45.59 -22.23 -5.05
C PHE A 407 46.31 -20.89 -5.16
N ILE A 408 46.19 -20.01 -4.16
CA ILE A 408 46.81 -18.67 -4.14
C ILE A 408 47.73 -18.45 -2.92
N LYS A 409 48.18 -19.53 -2.28
CA LYS A 409 49.03 -19.47 -1.07
C LYS A 409 50.31 -18.65 -1.25
N ASP A 410 50.87 -18.63 -2.47
CA ASP A 410 52.12 -17.92 -2.77
C ASP A 410 51.99 -16.41 -2.51
N ILE A 411 50.95 -15.77 -3.05
CA ILE A 411 50.71 -14.33 -2.79
C ILE A 411 50.24 -14.10 -1.35
N LEU A 412 49.40 -15.00 -0.81
CA LEU A 412 48.86 -14.88 0.55
C LEU A 412 49.93 -14.98 1.64
N SER A 413 51.13 -15.50 1.36
CA SER A 413 52.27 -15.49 2.29
C SER A 413 52.66 -14.09 2.78
N ARG A 414 52.28 -13.05 2.02
CA ARG A 414 52.55 -11.63 2.35
C ARG A 414 51.36 -10.93 3.00
N TYR A 415 50.30 -11.65 3.32
CA TYR A 415 49.06 -11.07 3.85
C TYR A 415 48.60 -11.80 5.12
N ASN A 416 48.01 -11.05 6.04
CA ASN A 416 47.36 -11.58 7.24
C ASN A 416 45.84 -11.69 7.02
N LEU A 417 45.25 -12.81 7.43
CA LEU A 417 43.80 -12.97 7.44
C LEU A 417 43.20 -12.11 8.56
N ILE A 418 42.31 -11.16 8.22
CA ILE A 418 41.59 -10.35 9.21
C ILE A 418 40.18 -10.87 9.46
N TYR A 419 39.43 -11.16 8.39
CA TYR A 419 38.02 -11.51 8.50
C TYR A 419 37.68 -12.78 7.75
N LYS A 420 36.80 -13.58 8.36
CA LYS A 420 36.15 -14.74 7.77
C LYS A 420 34.64 -14.53 7.87
N ILE A 421 34.00 -14.27 6.74
CA ILE A 421 32.57 -13.96 6.65
C ILE A 421 31.84 -15.18 6.09
N PHE A 422 30.81 -15.64 6.78
CA PHE A 422 29.98 -16.73 6.30
C PHE A 422 29.18 -16.31 5.05
N HIS A 423 29.24 -17.13 3.99
CA HIS A 423 28.56 -16.87 2.71
C HIS A 423 27.32 -17.75 2.51
N THR A 424 27.48 -19.08 2.49
CA THR A 424 26.37 -20.01 2.22
C THR A 424 26.63 -21.39 2.82
N HIS A 425 25.58 -22.11 3.19
CA HIS A 425 25.65 -23.49 3.69
C HIS A 425 25.85 -24.50 2.54
N VAL A 426 25.45 -24.16 1.32
CA VAL A 426 25.50 -25.04 0.15
C VAL A 426 26.07 -24.25 -1.03
N PRO A 427 27.38 -24.35 -1.32
CA PRO A 427 27.95 -23.77 -2.52
C PRO A 427 27.47 -24.57 -3.75
N ILE A 428 26.90 -23.87 -4.74
CA ILE A 428 26.31 -24.49 -5.94
C ILE A 428 27.34 -24.63 -7.07
N GLU A 429 28.39 -23.80 -7.07
CA GLU A 429 29.45 -23.79 -8.07
C GLU A 429 30.81 -24.10 -7.42
N GLU A 430 31.68 -24.82 -8.13
CA GLU A 430 33.02 -25.19 -7.64
C GLU A 430 33.91 -23.99 -7.29
N LYS A 431 33.61 -22.81 -7.85
CA LYS A 431 34.35 -21.55 -7.64
C LYS A 431 33.88 -20.79 -6.39
N ILE A 432 32.74 -21.16 -5.81
CA ILE A 432 32.11 -20.46 -4.70
C ILE A 432 32.30 -21.28 -3.43
N GLY A 433 32.75 -20.62 -2.36
CA GLY A 433 33.03 -21.26 -1.09
C GLY A 433 32.00 -20.98 0.00
N THR A 434 32.10 -21.70 1.11
CA THR A 434 31.24 -21.49 2.29
C THR A 434 31.56 -20.17 2.99
N TYR A 435 32.81 -19.69 2.88
CA TYR A 435 33.27 -18.47 3.53
C TYR A 435 33.97 -17.53 2.54
N VAL A 436 33.76 -16.22 2.74
CA VAL A 436 34.57 -15.16 2.13
C VAL A 436 35.66 -14.78 3.12
N MET A 437 36.91 -14.83 2.67
CA MET A 437 38.11 -14.55 3.45
C MET A 437 38.68 -13.21 3.00
N ILE A 438 39.02 -12.34 3.95
CA ILE A 438 39.61 -11.03 3.70
C ILE A 438 41.00 -10.99 4.32
N TYR A 439 41.99 -10.76 3.47
CA TYR A 439 43.40 -10.67 3.84
C TYR A 439 43.90 -9.23 3.67
N GLU A 440 44.77 -8.76 4.56
CA GLU A 440 45.44 -7.45 4.50
C GLU A 440 46.95 -7.63 4.36
N LEU A 441 47.56 -6.77 3.54
CA LEU A 441 49.00 -6.81 3.27
C LEU A 441 49.81 -6.58 4.55
N ILE A 442 50.83 -7.41 4.79
CA ILE A 442 51.75 -7.22 5.90
C ILE A 442 52.61 -6.00 5.60
N ASN A 443 52.44 -4.93 6.38
CA ASN A 443 53.33 -3.77 6.33
C ASN A 443 54.67 -4.18 6.97
N PHE A 444 55.73 -4.23 6.15
CA PHE A 444 57.11 -4.39 6.60
C PHE A 444 57.79 -3.03 6.80
#